data_AF-A0A927IL04-F1
#
_entry.id   AF-A0A927IL04-F1
#
_cell.length_a   1.000
_cell.length_b   1.000
_cell.length_c   1.000
_cell.angle_alpha   90.00
_cell.angle_beta   90.00
_cell.angle_gamma   90.00
#
_symmetry.space_group_name_H-M   'P 1'
#
loop_
_entity.id
_entity.type
_entity.pdbx_description
1 polymer ?
#
loop_
_entity_poly.entity_id
_entity_poly.type
_entity_poly.pdbx_seq_one_letter_code
_entity_poly.pdbx_strand_id
1 'polypeptide(L)'
;MVLSPDHRTLTDRPKVWSHIWVSVLLVLPWVHPWAPSPQSNTVPVLISWACLCLLALSEQMPSPSAVARAWAWAALISSAMGLTQYFGQAHLLGGVVHVPAYLGDAVGNLRQRNQLATLTSMGVVAVLWWQTQGLRQSHACWMLALLAVGNAATGSRTGLLELVLVTLLCVAWSLSRGPTPVKLSWRWSLATLAVCLLASALLPKALSAITAQDVAGAVSRLGHDEGCGSRRVLWGNVLHLIGLQPWTGWGWGELKYAHYITPYPGERFCDILGNAHNLPLHLAVELGVPAAVGIVGAMLALVWRLKPWRIERSEHTLAWGVLAVIGLHSLLEYPLWYGPFQVATLLCALLLWPAWPSVSRRWSQGVQWIGLGALVLGLLVAADYWRMRQIYLPAAERFPLWRVDPWDASRHTVFFEPAYRFAQLTTTQVSAGNAVWVLDTSLEMLHYSPEPRIVQAVIDSARLLGRDDLVALHRQRLQQAFPSTASSPH
;
A
#
# COMPACT_ATOMS: atom_id res chain seq x y z
N MET A 1 57.71 -44.92 -2.83
CA MET A 1 57.70 -43.46 -2.97
C MET A 1 56.79 -43.10 -4.15
N VAL A 2 55.48 -43.02 -3.91
CA VAL A 2 54.50 -42.32 -4.78
C VAL A 2 53.39 -41.89 -3.82
N LEU A 3 53.34 -40.61 -3.48
CA LEU A 3 52.25 -40.01 -2.70
C LEU A 3 51.31 -39.33 -3.70
N SER A 4 50.03 -39.71 -3.64
CA SER A 4 48.93 -39.10 -4.39
C SER A 4 48.67 -37.68 -3.87
N PRO A 5 48.39 -36.68 -4.72
CA PRO A 5 47.97 -35.37 -4.25
C PRO A 5 46.48 -35.38 -3.87
N ASP A 6 46.20 -35.00 -2.62
CA ASP A 6 44.85 -34.74 -2.12
C ASP A 6 44.14 -33.68 -2.97
N HIS A 7 43.00 -34.06 -3.53
CA HIS A 7 42.00 -33.13 -4.05
C HIS A 7 41.34 -32.39 -2.87
N ARG A 8 41.95 -31.27 -2.46
CA ARG A 8 41.24 -30.25 -1.67
C ARG A 8 40.23 -29.55 -2.59
N THR A 9 38.96 -29.87 -2.41
CA THR A 9 37.83 -29.15 -3.00
C THR A 9 37.79 -27.72 -2.45
N LEU A 10 38.28 -26.79 -3.26
CA LEU A 10 37.98 -25.36 -3.16
C LEU A 10 36.48 -25.15 -3.42
N THR A 11 35.71 -24.80 -2.39
CA THR A 11 34.74 -23.69 -2.37
C THR A 11 33.95 -23.69 -1.05
N ASP A 12 34.61 -23.40 0.06
CA ASP A 12 33.92 -22.87 1.24
C ASP A 12 33.97 -21.34 1.14
N ARG A 13 33.18 -20.79 0.21
CA ARG A 13 32.90 -19.35 0.25
C ARG A 13 32.02 -19.13 1.47
N PRO A 14 32.40 -18.27 2.43
CA PRO A 14 31.51 -17.94 3.54
C PRO A 14 30.20 -17.45 2.93
N LYS A 15 29.08 -18.12 3.23
CA LYS A 15 27.74 -17.69 2.80
C LYS A 15 27.52 -16.28 3.34
N VAL A 16 27.79 -15.26 2.53
CA VAL A 16 27.73 -13.85 2.92
C VAL A 16 26.34 -13.47 3.44
N TRP A 17 25.31 -14.24 3.10
CA TRP A 17 23.93 -14.04 3.53
C TRP A 17 23.40 -15.27 4.25
N SER A 18 23.36 -15.22 5.58
CA SER A 18 22.69 -16.24 6.40
C SER A 18 21.18 -16.27 6.13
N HIS A 19 20.52 -17.42 6.36
CA HIS A 19 19.05 -17.54 6.24
C HIS A 19 18.28 -16.52 7.11
N ILE A 20 18.92 -16.00 8.15
CA ILE A 20 18.37 -14.96 9.02
C ILE A 20 18.23 -13.64 8.24
N TRP A 21 19.25 -13.22 7.49
CA TRP A 21 19.22 -11.98 6.72
C TRP A 21 18.11 -11.96 5.67
N VAL A 22 17.93 -13.06 4.93
CA VAL A 22 16.84 -13.19 3.95
C VAL A 22 15.48 -13.04 4.63
N SER A 23 15.31 -13.63 5.82
CA SER A 23 14.06 -13.53 6.58
C SER A 23 13.82 -12.10 7.06
N VAL A 24 14.85 -11.41 7.54
CA VAL A 24 14.76 -10.00 7.94
C VAL A 24 14.34 -9.12 6.77
N LEU A 25 14.97 -9.26 5.60
CA LEU A 25 14.65 -8.45 4.41
C LEU A 25 13.21 -8.70 3.90
N LEU A 26 12.68 -9.91 4.05
CA LEU A 26 11.30 -10.22 3.66
C LEU A 26 10.25 -9.74 4.68
N VAL A 27 10.60 -9.68 5.97
CA VAL A 27 9.69 -9.26 7.05
C VAL A 27 9.70 -7.74 7.23
N LEU A 28 10.87 -7.10 7.14
CA LEU A 28 11.06 -5.69 7.45
C LEU A 28 10.04 -4.74 6.78
N PRO A 29 9.73 -4.87 5.46
CA PRO A 29 8.78 -4.00 4.78
C PRO A 29 7.39 -3.93 5.43
N TRP A 30 7.00 -4.96 6.18
CA TRP A 30 5.68 -5.08 6.77
C TRP A 30 5.58 -4.55 8.21
N VAL A 31 6.73 -4.39 8.88
CA VAL A 31 6.79 -4.20 10.35
C VAL A 31 7.52 -2.93 10.79
N HIS A 32 8.23 -2.23 9.92
CA HIS A 32 8.96 -1.02 10.33
C HIS A 32 8.01 0.18 10.58
N PRO A 33 8.24 1.04 11.59
CA PRO A 33 7.32 2.16 11.90
C PRO A 33 7.57 3.44 11.08
N TRP A 34 8.65 3.50 10.30
CA TRP A 34 9.09 4.73 9.65
C TRP A 34 8.21 5.17 8.48
N ALA A 35 7.46 6.25 8.70
CA ALA A 35 6.63 6.91 7.70
C ALA A 35 6.57 8.44 7.97
N PRO A 36 7.70 9.15 7.76
CA PRO A 36 7.84 10.59 8.03
C PRO A 36 7.09 11.48 7.04
N SER A 37 6.59 12.63 7.52
CA SER A 37 6.01 13.72 6.72
C SER A 37 7.03 14.37 5.77
N PRO A 38 6.59 15.10 4.71
CA PRO A 38 5.20 15.38 4.33
C PRO A 38 4.50 14.25 3.55
N GLN A 39 5.26 13.33 2.95
CA GLN A 39 4.72 12.20 2.17
C GLN A 39 5.01 10.89 2.91
N SER A 40 4.09 10.49 3.78
CA SER A 40 4.30 9.36 4.71
C SER A 40 4.60 8.01 4.05
N ASN A 41 4.22 7.81 2.79
CA ASN A 41 4.44 6.57 2.04
C ASN A 41 5.82 6.46 1.37
N THR A 42 6.57 7.55 1.22
CA THR A 42 7.85 7.56 0.48
C THR A 42 8.88 6.61 1.09
N VAL A 43 9.12 6.70 2.41
CA VAL A 43 10.08 5.83 3.10
C VAL A 43 9.64 4.36 3.11
N PRO A 44 8.38 3.99 3.40
CA PRO A 44 7.90 2.62 3.26
C PRO A 44 8.14 2.01 1.87
N VAL A 45 7.88 2.76 0.79
CA VAL A 45 8.16 2.30 -0.58
C VAL A 45 9.66 2.07 -0.77
N LEU A 46 10.50 3.03 -0.41
CA LEU A 46 11.95 2.93 -0.54
C LEU A 46 12.54 1.75 0.25
N ILE A 47 12.10 1.52 1.49
CA ILE A 47 12.54 0.38 2.30
C ILE A 47 12.14 -0.95 1.64
N SER A 48 10.91 -1.05 1.13
CA SER A 48 10.42 -2.26 0.48
C SER A 48 11.27 -2.62 -0.74
N TRP A 49 11.51 -1.64 -1.61
CA TRP A 49 12.34 -1.84 -2.80
C TRP A 49 13.82 -2.04 -2.46
N ALA A 50 14.36 -1.36 -1.46
CA ALA A 50 15.71 -1.59 -0.97
C ALA A 50 15.88 -3.03 -0.46
N CYS A 51 14.90 -3.56 0.28
CA CYS A 51 14.91 -4.95 0.73
C CYS A 51 14.92 -5.92 -0.45
N LEU A 52 14.09 -5.68 -1.47
CA LEU A 52 14.10 -6.49 -2.70
C LEU A 52 15.44 -6.38 -3.45
N CYS A 53 16.03 -5.20 -3.54
CA CYS A 53 17.32 -4.98 -4.19
C CYS A 53 18.45 -5.69 -3.42
N LEU A 54 18.44 -5.64 -2.09
CA LEU A 54 19.39 -6.38 -1.24
C LEU A 54 19.22 -7.90 -1.40
N LEU A 55 17.98 -8.39 -1.53
CA LEU A 55 17.72 -9.79 -1.91
C LEU A 55 18.26 -10.07 -3.32
N ALA A 56 18.14 -9.12 -4.26
CA ALA A 56 18.67 -9.27 -5.61
C ALA A 56 20.22 -9.34 -5.64
N LEU A 57 20.88 -8.70 -4.66
CA LEU A 57 22.34 -8.75 -4.47
C LEU A 57 22.82 -10.03 -3.78
N SER A 58 21.92 -10.81 -3.18
CA SER A 58 22.26 -12.12 -2.65
C SER A 58 22.63 -13.11 -3.78
N GLU A 59 23.20 -14.26 -3.43
CA GLU A 59 23.62 -15.27 -4.42
C GLU A 59 22.44 -16.09 -4.97
N GLN A 60 21.27 -16.03 -4.33
CA GLN A 60 20.10 -16.80 -4.70
C GLN A 60 18.81 -16.15 -4.20
N MET A 61 17.73 -16.26 -4.97
CA MET A 61 16.42 -15.80 -4.51
C MET A 61 15.89 -16.60 -3.32
N PRO A 62 15.05 -15.98 -2.47
CA PRO A 62 14.43 -16.68 -1.37
C PRO A 62 13.60 -17.85 -1.88
N SER A 63 13.74 -19.00 -1.21
CA SER A 63 12.91 -20.16 -1.50
C SER A 63 11.44 -19.87 -1.19
N PRO A 64 10.48 -20.57 -1.81
CA PRO A 64 9.05 -20.41 -1.49
C PRO A 64 8.77 -20.56 0.01
N SER A 65 9.48 -21.47 0.69
CA SER A 65 9.37 -21.66 2.13
C SER A 65 9.94 -20.51 2.96
N ALA A 66 10.95 -19.78 2.47
CA ALA A 66 11.41 -18.56 3.13
C ALA A 66 10.37 -17.45 3.00
N VAL A 67 9.78 -17.28 1.81
CA VAL A 67 8.72 -16.29 1.54
C VAL A 67 7.47 -16.57 2.39
N ALA A 68 6.97 -17.80 2.40
CA ALA A 68 5.80 -18.17 3.21
C ALA A 68 6.04 -17.93 4.71
N ARG A 69 7.21 -18.35 5.24
CA ARG A 69 7.56 -18.12 6.64
C ARG A 69 7.66 -16.63 6.97
N ALA A 70 8.25 -15.85 6.07
CA ALA A 70 8.37 -14.40 6.27
C ALA A 70 7.00 -13.71 6.29
N TRP A 71 6.09 -14.01 5.34
CA TRP A 71 4.75 -13.45 5.36
C TRP A 71 3.93 -13.90 6.58
N ALA A 72 4.05 -15.17 6.98
CA ALA A 72 3.41 -15.66 8.21
C ALA A 72 3.89 -14.88 9.43
N TRP A 73 5.21 -14.74 9.62
CA TRP A 73 5.77 -13.99 10.75
C TRP A 73 5.49 -12.50 10.69
N ALA A 74 5.59 -11.86 9.52
CA ALA A 74 5.21 -10.47 9.32
C ALA A 74 3.75 -10.23 9.73
N ALA A 75 2.83 -11.10 9.29
CA ALA A 75 1.43 -11.01 9.63
C ALA A 75 1.14 -11.25 11.12
N LEU A 76 1.85 -12.19 11.76
CA LEU A 76 1.72 -12.45 13.21
C LEU A 76 2.25 -11.29 14.05
N ILE A 77 3.42 -10.75 13.70
CA ILE A 77 4.00 -9.57 14.35
C ILE A 77 3.05 -8.38 14.19
N SER A 78 2.57 -8.11 12.98
CA SER A 78 1.64 -7.01 12.72
C SER A 78 0.26 -7.22 13.37
N SER A 79 -0.18 -8.47 13.56
CA SER A 79 -1.39 -8.78 14.35
C SER A 79 -1.18 -8.46 15.83
N ALA A 80 -0.03 -8.82 16.40
CA ALA A 80 0.30 -8.47 17.78
C ALA A 80 0.39 -6.95 17.97
N MET A 81 1.04 -6.23 17.04
CA MET A 81 1.04 -4.76 17.00
C MET A 81 -0.38 -4.21 16.88
N GLY A 82 -1.20 -4.77 16.00
CA GLY A 82 -2.59 -4.36 15.81
C GLY A 82 -3.44 -4.53 17.06
N LEU A 83 -3.24 -5.60 17.83
CA LEU A 83 -3.96 -5.81 19.08
C LEU A 83 -3.53 -4.84 20.18
N THR A 84 -2.23 -4.53 20.30
CA THR A 84 -1.79 -3.50 21.25
C THR A 84 -2.33 -2.11 20.87
N GLN A 85 -2.43 -1.81 19.58
CA GLN A 85 -3.07 -0.60 19.06
C GLN A 85 -4.58 -0.55 19.38
N TYR A 86 -5.30 -1.64 19.11
CA TYR A 86 -6.74 -1.76 19.31
C TYR A 86 -7.15 -1.42 20.75
N PHE A 87 -6.38 -1.88 21.74
CA PHE A 87 -6.62 -1.62 23.17
C PHE A 87 -5.95 -0.33 23.70
N GLY A 88 -5.43 0.53 22.82
CA GLY A 88 -4.84 1.83 23.21
C GLY A 88 -3.46 1.73 23.89
N GLN A 89 -2.81 0.57 23.83
CA GLN A 89 -1.55 0.29 24.54
C GLN A 89 -0.30 0.43 23.65
N ALA A 90 -0.44 0.86 22.40
CA ALA A 90 0.69 1.00 21.46
C ALA A 90 1.79 1.97 21.96
N HIS A 91 1.42 2.98 22.74
CA HIS A 91 2.36 3.96 23.31
C HIS A 91 3.42 3.32 24.22
N LEU A 92 3.11 2.18 24.86
CA LEU A 92 4.04 1.44 25.72
C LEU A 92 5.24 0.86 24.97
N LEU A 93 5.18 0.78 23.63
CA LEU A 93 6.21 0.18 22.79
C LEU A 93 7.20 1.20 22.21
N GLY A 94 7.27 2.41 22.77
CA GLY A 94 8.41 3.32 22.59
C GLY A 94 8.73 3.70 21.13
N GLY A 95 7.70 3.86 20.28
CA GLY A 95 7.86 4.23 18.87
C GLY A 95 8.20 3.09 17.91
N VAL A 96 8.37 1.86 18.42
CA VAL A 96 8.47 0.64 17.59
C VAL A 96 7.14 0.34 16.89
N VAL A 97 6.02 0.75 17.51
CA VAL A 97 4.67 0.61 16.97
C VAL A 97 4.05 1.98 16.80
N HIS A 98 3.45 2.22 15.63
CA HIS A 98 2.67 3.41 15.36
C HIS A 98 1.44 3.47 16.28
N VAL A 99 1.18 4.65 16.84
CA VAL A 99 -0.03 4.91 17.63
C VAL A 99 -1.13 5.45 16.72
N PRO A 100 -2.26 4.74 16.55
CA PRO A 100 -3.37 5.22 15.73
C PRO A 100 -4.07 6.43 16.38
N ALA A 101 -4.80 7.19 15.57
CA ALA A 101 -5.52 8.39 16.04
C ALA A 101 -6.76 8.06 16.90
N TYR A 102 -7.32 6.87 16.75
CA TYR A 102 -8.57 6.46 17.40
C TYR A 102 -8.39 5.13 18.15
N LEU A 103 -9.11 5.00 19.27
CA LEU A 103 -9.20 3.74 20.02
C LEU A 103 -9.95 2.68 19.22
N GLY A 104 -9.58 1.40 19.37
CA GLY A 104 -10.21 0.29 18.67
C GLY A 104 -9.88 0.22 17.17
N ASP A 105 -8.80 0.88 16.76
CA ASP A 105 -8.26 0.80 15.40
C ASP A 105 -6.97 -0.03 15.39
N ALA A 106 -6.94 -1.08 14.57
CA ALA A 106 -5.75 -1.91 14.37
C ALA A 106 -5.23 -1.72 12.94
N VAL A 107 -4.03 -1.17 12.83
CA VAL A 107 -3.44 -0.75 11.55
C VAL A 107 -2.02 -1.27 11.34
N GLY A 108 -1.43 -1.88 12.37
CA GLY A 108 -0.02 -2.26 12.43
C GLY A 108 0.86 -1.06 12.14
N ASN A 109 2.08 -1.32 11.68
CA ASN A 109 2.94 -0.26 11.16
C ASN A 109 2.67 0.08 9.68
N LEU A 110 1.71 -0.60 9.05
CA LEU A 110 1.19 -0.25 7.73
C LEU A 110 0.28 1.00 7.77
N ARG A 111 -0.19 1.39 8.96
CA ARG A 111 -0.96 2.62 9.21
C ARG A 111 -2.27 2.72 8.42
N GLN A 112 -2.79 1.59 7.95
CA GLN A 112 -4.05 1.51 7.24
C GLN A 112 -4.71 0.14 7.50
N ARG A 113 -5.97 0.15 7.95
CA ARG A 113 -6.71 -1.05 8.39
C ARG A 113 -6.86 -2.13 7.33
N ASN A 114 -7.13 -1.76 6.08
CA ASN A 114 -7.29 -2.71 4.98
C ASN A 114 -5.94 -3.31 4.59
N GLN A 115 -4.84 -2.56 4.69
CA GLN A 115 -3.49 -3.11 4.48
C GLN A 115 -3.12 -4.14 5.53
N LEU A 116 -3.37 -3.86 6.82
CA LEU A 116 -3.17 -4.86 7.86
C LEU A 116 -4.07 -6.08 7.62
N ALA A 117 -5.34 -5.87 7.28
CA ALA A 117 -6.27 -6.96 6.97
C ALA A 117 -5.74 -7.86 5.84
N THR A 118 -5.32 -7.28 4.72
CA THR A 118 -4.71 -8.01 3.59
C THR A 118 -3.44 -8.74 3.99
N LEU A 119 -2.56 -8.13 4.79
CA LEU A 119 -1.39 -8.82 5.31
C LEU A 119 -1.77 -10.03 6.17
N THR A 120 -2.78 -9.92 7.04
CA THR A 120 -3.25 -11.07 7.83
C THR A 120 -3.86 -12.17 6.95
N SER A 121 -4.63 -11.82 5.91
CA SER A 121 -5.16 -12.76 4.91
C SER A 121 -4.04 -13.46 4.13
N MET A 122 -2.99 -12.72 3.74
CA MET A 122 -1.77 -13.29 3.15
C MET A 122 -1.06 -14.23 4.13
N GLY A 123 -1.00 -13.86 5.42
CA GLY A 123 -0.48 -14.70 6.49
C GLY A 123 -1.25 -16.01 6.64
N VAL A 124 -2.58 -15.99 6.51
CA VAL A 124 -3.43 -17.19 6.55
C VAL A 124 -3.07 -18.13 5.39
N VAL A 125 -2.99 -17.61 4.17
CA VAL A 125 -2.55 -18.39 3.00
C VAL A 125 -1.16 -18.98 3.24
N ALA A 126 -0.23 -18.20 3.78
CA ALA A 126 1.13 -18.61 4.06
C ALA A 126 1.23 -19.71 5.12
N VAL A 127 0.45 -19.62 6.21
CA VAL A 127 0.40 -20.64 7.28
C VAL A 127 -0.24 -21.93 6.78
N LEU A 128 -1.36 -21.83 6.04
CA LEU A 128 -2.01 -23.00 5.43
C LEU A 128 -1.05 -23.70 4.45
N TRP A 129 -0.29 -22.94 3.68
CA TRP A 129 0.72 -23.49 2.78
C TRP A 129 1.88 -24.12 3.57
N TRP A 130 2.39 -23.46 4.60
CA TRP A 130 3.47 -23.97 5.45
C TRP A 130 3.08 -25.26 6.18
N GLN A 131 1.80 -25.44 6.53
CA GLN A 131 1.26 -26.72 7.01
C GLN A 131 1.52 -27.87 6.04
N THR A 132 1.32 -27.65 4.75
CA THR A 132 1.60 -28.67 3.71
C THR A 132 3.09 -28.97 3.56
N GLN A 133 3.96 -28.09 4.07
CA GLN A 133 5.41 -28.24 4.07
C GLN A 133 5.94 -28.74 5.42
N GLY A 134 5.08 -29.19 6.34
CA GLY A 134 5.46 -29.80 7.61
C GLY A 134 5.33 -28.94 8.86
N LEU A 135 4.66 -27.78 8.81
CA LEU A 135 4.31 -27.05 10.03
C LEU A 135 3.38 -27.90 10.91
N ARG A 136 3.77 -28.12 12.17
CA ARG A 136 2.97 -28.91 13.12
C ARG A 136 1.60 -28.26 13.34
N GLN A 137 0.56 -29.08 13.50
CA GLN A 137 -0.82 -28.61 13.66
C GLN A 137 -1.01 -27.67 14.86
N SER A 138 -0.29 -27.89 15.97
CA SER A 138 -0.32 -26.99 17.13
C SER A 138 0.14 -25.58 16.78
N HIS A 139 1.19 -25.46 15.96
CA HIS A 139 1.70 -24.16 15.51
C HIS A 139 0.74 -23.50 14.52
N ALA A 140 0.22 -24.26 13.56
CA ALA A 140 -0.79 -23.75 12.64
C ALA A 140 -2.02 -23.23 13.38
N CYS A 141 -2.47 -23.92 14.44
CA CYS A 141 -3.63 -23.56 15.23
C CYS A 141 -3.50 -22.17 15.88
N TRP A 142 -2.46 -21.93 16.68
CA TRP A 142 -2.29 -20.63 17.35
C TRP A 142 -1.99 -19.52 16.34
N MET A 143 -1.23 -19.80 15.28
CA MET A 143 -0.92 -18.82 14.25
C MET A 143 -2.20 -18.36 13.53
N LEU A 144 -3.02 -19.29 13.06
CA LEU A 144 -4.28 -18.97 12.39
C LEU A 144 -5.27 -18.27 13.33
N ALA A 145 -5.34 -18.67 14.60
CA ALA A 145 -6.17 -17.99 15.59
C ALA A 145 -5.73 -16.53 15.81
N LEU A 146 -4.43 -16.28 15.98
CA LEU A 146 -3.90 -14.92 16.13
C LEU A 146 -4.15 -14.07 14.88
N LEU A 147 -3.96 -14.64 13.68
CA LEU A 147 -4.23 -13.94 12.42
C LEU A 147 -5.72 -13.62 12.25
N ALA A 148 -6.61 -14.54 12.65
CA ALA A 148 -8.06 -14.31 12.62
C ALA A 148 -8.48 -13.18 13.57
N VAL A 149 -7.94 -13.18 14.80
CA VAL A 149 -8.22 -12.13 15.79
C VAL A 149 -7.61 -10.79 15.36
N GLY A 150 -6.39 -10.80 14.80
CA GLY A 150 -5.75 -9.62 14.22
C GLY A 150 -6.55 -9.03 13.05
N ASN A 151 -7.04 -9.88 12.13
CA ASN A 151 -7.92 -9.46 11.04
C ASN A 151 -9.21 -8.84 11.59
N ALA A 152 -9.86 -9.48 12.56
CA ALA A 152 -11.06 -8.96 13.19
C ALA A 152 -10.85 -7.58 13.86
N ALA A 153 -9.69 -7.39 14.52
CA ALA A 153 -9.34 -6.12 15.16
C ALA A 153 -9.20 -4.94 14.18
N THR A 154 -8.91 -5.21 12.90
CA THR A 154 -8.85 -4.14 11.87
C THR A 154 -10.20 -3.49 11.60
N GLY A 155 -11.31 -4.16 11.94
CA GLY A 155 -12.64 -3.71 11.58
C GLY A 155 -12.90 -3.66 10.05
N SER A 156 -12.04 -4.28 9.22
CA SER A 156 -12.08 -4.17 7.77
C SER A 156 -13.10 -5.11 7.13
N ARG A 157 -13.99 -4.56 6.29
CA ARG A 157 -14.89 -5.32 5.42
C ARG A 157 -14.10 -6.10 4.35
N THR A 158 -13.03 -5.49 3.83
CA THR A 158 -12.13 -6.10 2.84
C THR A 158 -11.46 -7.35 3.42
N GLY A 159 -10.96 -7.28 4.66
CA GLY A 159 -10.36 -8.42 5.35
C GLY A 159 -11.29 -9.63 5.47
N LEU A 160 -12.54 -9.40 5.85
CA LEU A 160 -13.53 -10.48 5.95
C LEU A 160 -13.81 -11.11 4.57
N LEU A 161 -13.96 -10.29 3.54
CA LEU A 161 -14.20 -10.77 2.17
C LEU A 161 -13.00 -11.57 1.63
N GLU A 162 -11.78 -11.16 1.97
CA GLU A 162 -10.57 -11.91 1.63
C GLU A 162 -10.51 -13.28 2.32
N LEU A 163 -10.90 -13.40 3.60
CA LEU A 163 -10.95 -14.70 4.28
C LEU A 163 -12.02 -15.63 3.69
N VAL A 164 -13.15 -15.06 3.25
CA VAL A 164 -14.15 -15.81 2.46
C VAL A 164 -13.55 -16.28 1.15
N LEU A 165 -12.87 -15.40 0.41
CA LEU A 165 -12.20 -15.74 -0.85
C LEU A 165 -11.15 -16.85 -0.66
N VAL A 166 -10.30 -16.75 0.36
CA VAL A 166 -9.28 -17.77 0.68
C VAL A 166 -9.95 -19.12 0.97
N THR A 167 -11.06 -19.12 1.72
CA THR A 167 -11.83 -20.34 2.02
C THR A 167 -12.40 -20.96 0.75
N LEU A 168 -13.01 -20.14 -0.13
CA LEU A 168 -13.55 -20.59 -1.41
C LEU A 168 -12.46 -21.16 -2.32
N LEU A 169 -11.28 -20.53 -2.38
CA LEU A 169 -10.13 -21.03 -3.12
C LEU A 169 -9.64 -22.38 -2.58
N CYS A 170 -9.55 -22.51 -1.25
CA CYS A 170 -9.19 -23.80 -0.62
C CYS A 170 -10.20 -24.90 -0.95
N VAL A 171 -11.51 -24.60 -0.94
CA VAL A 171 -12.56 -25.54 -1.35
C VAL A 171 -12.40 -25.90 -2.82
N ALA A 172 -12.28 -24.93 -3.71
CA ALA A 172 -12.13 -25.14 -5.15
C ALA A 172 -10.91 -26.02 -5.47
N TRP A 173 -9.74 -25.71 -4.89
CA TRP A 173 -8.54 -26.54 -5.05
C TRP A 173 -8.67 -27.92 -4.42
N SER A 174 -9.45 -28.07 -3.34
CA SER A 174 -9.69 -29.38 -2.75
C SER A 174 -10.53 -30.29 -3.66
N LEU A 175 -11.44 -29.70 -4.43
CA LEU A 175 -12.30 -30.39 -5.41
C LEU A 175 -11.61 -30.62 -6.75
N SER A 176 -10.63 -29.78 -7.12
CA SER A 176 -9.84 -29.96 -8.33
C SER A 176 -9.09 -31.30 -8.35
N ARG A 177 -9.15 -31.98 -9.51
CA ARG A 177 -8.42 -33.22 -9.81
C ARG A 177 -7.04 -32.93 -10.44
N GLY A 178 -6.34 -31.95 -9.90
CA GLY A 178 -5.00 -31.56 -10.38
C GLY A 178 -3.94 -32.64 -10.11
N PRO A 179 -2.80 -32.60 -10.83
CA PRO A 179 -1.75 -33.61 -10.73
C PRO A 179 -0.99 -33.59 -9.40
N THR A 180 -1.01 -32.48 -8.65
CA THR A 180 -0.37 -32.42 -7.32
C THR A 180 -1.35 -32.64 -6.17
N PRO A 181 -0.98 -33.44 -5.15
CA PRO A 181 -1.82 -33.71 -3.98
C PRO A 181 -1.83 -32.58 -2.94
N VAL A 182 -1.00 -31.55 -3.09
CA VAL A 182 -0.88 -30.46 -2.10
C VAL A 182 -2.09 -29.53 -2.20
N LYS A 183 -3.00 -29.67 -1.22
CA LYS A 183 -4.25 -28.90 -1.12
C LYS A 183 -4.24 -28.14 0.20
N LEU A 184 -4.37 -26.81 0.14
CA LEU A 184 -4.56 -26.00 1.34
C LEU A 184 -5.83 -26.47 2.07
N SER A 185 -5.77 -26.59 3.39
CA SER A 185 -6.88 -27.16 4.15
C SER A 185 -8.03 -26.16 4.28
N TRP A 186 -9.12 -26.40 3.54
CA TRP A 186 -10.34 -25.61 3.63
C TRP A 186 -10.96 -25.64 5.05
N ARG A 187 -10.75 -26.72 5.81
CA ARG A 187 -11.25 -26.86 7.19
C ARG A 187 -10.56 -25.86 8.12
N TRP A 188 -9.24 -25.75 8.02
CA TRP A 188 -8.47 -24.75 8.77
C TRP A 188 -8.81 -23.32 8.33
N SER A 189 -9.00 -23.08 7.03
CA SER A 189 -9.46 -21.76 6.54
C SER A 189 -10.85 -21.40 7.07
N LEU A 190 -11.79 -22.33 7.03
CA LEU A 190 -13.15 -22.13 7.54
C LEU A 190 -13.16 -21.88 9.05
N ALA A 191 -12.35 -22.62 9.82
CA ALA A 191 -12.17 -22.38 11.24
C ALA A 191 -11.57 -20.98 11.51
N THR A 192 -10.61 -20.54 10.70
CA THR A 192 -10.02 -19.20 10.77
C THR A 192 -11.09 -18.12 10.51
N LEU A 193 -11.92 -18.29 9.48
CA LEU A 193 -13.05 -17.41 9.18
C LEU A 193 -14.06 -17.36 10.35
N ALA A 194 -14.41 -18.52 10.92
CA ALA A 194 -15.33 -18.60 12.06
C ALA A 194 -14.77 -17.88 13.31
N VAL A 195 -13.47 -18.07 13.60
CA VAL A 195 -12.78 -17.35 14.69
C VAL A 195 -12.76 -15.85 14.43
N CYS A 196 -12.52 -15.41 13.18
CA CYS A 196 -12.56 -14.00 12.81
C CYS A 196 -13.94 -13.39 13.05
N LEU A 197 -15.01 -14.07 12.59
CA LEU A 197 -16.40 -13.62 12.81
C LEU A 197 -16.74 -13.52 14.30
N LEU A 198 -16.36 -14.53 15.08
CA LEU A 198 -16.55 -14.52 16.53
C LEU A 198 -15.78 -13.37 17.18
N ALA A 199 -14.50 -13.18 16.83
CA ALA A 199 -13.67 -12.11 17.34
C ALA A 199 -14.21 -10.72 16.95
N SER A 200 -14.76 -10.55 15.75
CA SER A 200 -15.40 -9.29 15.32
C SER A 200 -16.62 -8.93 16.17
N ALA A 201 -17.29 -9.92 16.77
CA ALA A 201 -18.41 -9.70 17.70
C ALA A 201 -17.95 -9.49 19.16
N LEU A 202 -16.86 -10.12 19.57
CA LEU A 202 -16.38 -10.11 20.96
C LEU A 202 -15.41 -8.96 21.27
N LEU A 203 -14.51 -8.59 20.34
CA LEU A 203 -13.49 -7.56 20.56
C LEU A 203 -14.09 -6.18 20.90
N PRO A 204 -15.13 -5.68 20.22
CA PRO A 204 -15.78 -4.42 20.61
C PRO A 204 -16.36 -4.46 22.02
N LYS A 205 -16.97 -5.59 22.42
CA LYS A 205 -17.52 -5.77 23.77
C LYS A 205 -16.42 -5.80 24.82
N ALA A 206 -15.32 -6.48 24.54
CA ALA A 206 -14.16 -6.51 25.44
C ALA A 206 -13.54 -5.12 25.59
N LEU A 207 -13.42 -4.36 24.50
CA LEU A 207 -12.90 -2.99 24.54
C LEU A 207 -13.83 -2.06 25.32
N SER A 208 -15.14 -2.12 25.07
CA SER A 208 -16.15 -1.33 25.81
C SER A 208 -16.15 -1.67 27.30
N ALA A 209 -16.00 -2.95 27.67
CA ALA A 209 -15.88 -3.36 29.07
C ALA A 209 -14.63 -2.82 29.78
N ILE A 210 -13.53 -2.60 29.06
CA ILE A 210 -12.26 -2.10 29.63
C ILE A 210 -12.22 -0.57 29.64
N THR A 211 -12.79 0.09 28.63
CA THR A 211 -12.58 1.52 28.36
C THR A 211 -13.84 2.38 28.53
N ALA A 212 -15.01 1.74 28.71
CA ALA A 212 -16.32 2.37 28.70
C ALA A 212 -16.63 3.19 27.42
N GLN A 213 -15.94 2.88 26.31
CA GLN A 213 -16.17 3.49 25.00
C GLN A 213 -16.72 2.47 24.02
N ASP A 214 -17.77 2.85 23.29
CA ASP A 214 -18.36 2.01 22.26
C ASP A 214 -17.63 2.21 20.93
N VAL A 215 -17.09 1.09 20.41
CA VAL A 215 -16.40 1.06 19.12
C VAL A 215 -17.16 0.15 18.16
N ALA A 216 -17.41 0.63 16.94
CA ALA A 216 -18.07 -0.15 15.90
C ALA A 216 -17.12 -1.18 15.25
N GLY A 217 -17.48 -2.47 15.35
CA GLY A 217 -16.79 -3.58 14.66
C GLY A 217 -17.06 -3.65 13.15
N ALA A 218 -16.39 -4.57 12.45
CA ALA A 218 -16.51 -4.74 10.99
C ALA A 218 -17.96 -5.01 10.52
N VAL A 219 -18.70 -5.82 11.29
CA VAL A 219 -20.07 -6.22 10.96
C VAL A 219 -21.07 -5.07 11.14
N SER A 220 -20.90 -4.21 12.15
CA SER A 220 -21.78 -3.04 12.30
C SER A 220 -21.53 -1.97 11.24
N ARG A 221 -20.31 -1.89 10.70
CA ARG A 221 -19.95 -1.01 9.58
C ARG A 221 -20.46 -1.50 8.21
N LEU A 222 -20.92 -2.76 8.08
CA LEU A 222 -21.54 -3.24 6.83
C LEU A 222 -22.84 -2.47 6.50
N GLY A 223 -23.53 -1.91 7.50
CA GLY A 223 -24.76 -1.14 7.34
C GLY A 223 -24.59 0.38 7.21
N HIS A 224 -23.37 0.93 7.27
CA HIS A 224 -23.12 2.38 7.31
C HIS A 224 -22.24 2.83 6.12
N ASP A 225 -22.79 2.85 4.91
CA ASP A 225 -22.15 3.42 3.70
C ASP A 225 -23.00 4.57 3.13
N GLU A 226 -23.33 5.53 3.99
CA GLU A 226 -24.22 6.65 3.66
C GLU A 226 -23.46 7.99 3.56
N GLY A 227 -24.01 8.89 2.75
CA GLY A 227 -23.49 10.24 2.54
C GLY A 227 -22.32 10.34 1.56
N CYS A 228 -21.71 11.51 1.51
CA CYS A 228 -20.68 11.90 0.55
C CYS A 228 -19.43 11.01 0.57
N GLY A 229 -19.13 10.36 1.71
CA GLY A 229 -17.98 9.48 1.88
C GLY A 229 -18.20 8.05 1.38
N SER A 230 -19.39 7.73 0.86
CA SER A 230 -19.72 6.39 0.38
C SER A 230 -18.95 6.01 -0.89
N ARG A 231 -18.66 4.72 -1.06
CA ARG A 231 -18.01 4.21 -2.28
C ARG A 231 -18.91 4.37 -3.51
N ARG A 232 -20.23 4.38 -3.32
CA ARG A 232 -21.21 4.62 -4.39
C ARG A 232 -21.08 6.02 -4.99
N VAL A 233 -21.00 7.05 -4.15
CA VAL A 233 -20.79 8.44 -4.60
C VAL A 233 -19.44 8.57 -5.29
N LEU A 234 -18.38 8.00 -4.70
CA LEU A 234 -17.04 8.00 -5.27
C LEU A 234 -17.03 7.41 -6.69
N TRP A 235 -17.52 6.19 -6.86
CA TRP A 235 -17.53 5.52 -8.17
C TRP A 235 -18.45 6.22 -9.16
N GLY A 236 -19.58 6.78 -8.71
CA GLY A 236 -20.44 7.61 -9.55
C GLY A 236 -19.72 8.85 -10.09
N ASN A 237 -18.97 9.55 -9.23
CA ASN A 237 -18.14 10.69 -9.63
C ASN A 237 -17.02 10.26 -10.59
N VAL A 238 -16.30 9.17 -10.32
CA VAL A 238 -15.23 8.66 -11.21
C VAL A 238 -15.78 8.23 -12.58
N LEU A 239 -16.93 7.54 -12.63
CA LEU A 239 -17.58 7.17 -13.87
C LEU A 239 -18.00 8.41 -14.69
N HIS A 240 -18.47 9.45 -14.01
CA HIS A 240 -18.76 10.73 -14.66
C HIS A 240 -17.48 11.33 -15.30
N LEU A 241 -16.36 11.34 -14.56
CA LEU A 241 -15.07 11.80 -15.10
C LEU A 241 -14.59 10.97 -16.29
N ILE A 242 -14.74 9.65 -16.25
CA ILE A 242 -14.43 8.77 -17.40
C ILE A 242 -15.29 9.15 -18.60
N GLY A 243 -16.58 9.45 -18.39
CA GLY A 243 -17.48 9.89 -19.46
C GLY A 243 -17.06 11.20 -20.13
N LEU A 244 -16.36 12.09 -19.42
CA LEU A 244 -15.84 13.35 -19.96
C LEU A 244 -14.58 13.17 -20.81
N GLN A 245 -13.72 12.21 -20.48
CA GLN A 245 -12.45 11.93 -21.20
C GLN A 245 -12.27 10.42 -21.47
N PRO A 246 -13.14 9.76 -22.25
CA PRO A 246 -13.20 8.30 -22.30
C PRO A 246 -12.03 7.65 -23.07
N TRP A 247 -11.36 8.37 -23.96
CA TRP A 247 -10.37 7.80 -24.88
C TRP A 247 -8.96 7.80 -24.30
N THR A 248 -8.51 8.94 -23.79
CA THR A 248 -7.15 9.16 -23.28
C THR A 248 -7.11 9.28 -21.76
N GLY A 249 -8.26 9.40 -21.10
CA GLY A 249 -8.35 9.75 -19.69
C GLY A 249 -7.94 11.20 -19.43
N TRP A 250 -7.88 11.53 -18.13
CA TRP A 250 -7.48 12.85 -17.66
C TRP A 250 -5.96 13.04 -17.57
N GLY A 251 -5.18 11.96 -17.66
CA GLY A 251 -3.74 11.96 -17.43
C GLY A 251 -3.34 11.23 -16.16
N TRP A 252 -2.09 10.76 -16.11
CA TRP A 252 -1.56 10.06 -14.96
C TRP A 252 -1.41 10.98 -13.75
N GLY A 253 -2.00 10.61 -12.61
CA GLY A 253 -2.01 11.42 -11.39
C GLY A 253 -3.02 12.59 -11.38
N GLU A 254 -3.85 12.72 -12.41
CA GLU A 254 -4.75 13.86 -12.59
C GLU A 254 -6.11 13.72 -11.89
N LEU A 255 -6.38 12.59 -11.24
CA LEU A 255 -7.68 12.35 -10.62
C LEU A 255 -8.06 13.42 -9.57
N LYS A 256 -7.09 13.91 -8.80
CA LYS A 256 -7.33 14.96 -7.80
C LYS A 256 -7.87 16.23 -8.47
N TYR A 257 -7.18 16.68 -9.52
CA TYR A 257 -7.56 17.86 -10.28
C TYR A 257 -8.86 17.65 -11.04
N ALA A 258 -8.99 16.55 -11.77
CA ALA A 258 -10.19 16.18 -12.50
C ALA A 258 -11.42 16.21 -11.59
N HIS A 259 -11.30 15.61 -10.39
CA HIS A 259 -12.36 15.65 -9.41
C HIS A 259 -12.62 17.07 -8.90
N TYR A 260 -11.60 17.87 -8.60
CA TYR A 260 -11.74 19.26 -8.15
C TYR A 260 -12.42 20.18 -9.18
N ILE A 261 -11.92 20.20 -10.43
CA ILE A 261 -12.36 21.17 -11.45
C ILE A 261 -13.73 20.84 -12.03
N THR A 262 -14.17 19.58 -11.91
CA THR A 262 -15.44 19.11 -12.50
C THR A 262 -16.62 19.35 -11.55
N PRO A 263 -17.68 20.07 -11.99
CA PRO A 263 -18.94 20.11 -11.26
C PRO A 263 -19.72 18.81 -11.48
N TYR A 264 -20.37 18.30 -10.43
CA TYR A 264 -21.23 17.11 -10.52
C TYR A 264 -22.71 17.52 -10.48
N PRO A 265 -23.59 16.85 -11.23
CA PRO A 265 -25.03 17.09 -11.18
C PRO A 265 -25.70 16.55 -9.90
N GLY A 266 -25.03 15.66 -9.18
CA GLY A 266 -25.52 15.04 -7.96
C GLY A 266 -24.53 15.16 -6.81
N GLU A 267 -24.62 14.24 -5.85
CA GLU A 267 -23.74 14.23 -4.69
C GLU A 267 -22.26 14.10 -5.10
N ARG A 268 -21.43 14.93 -4.46
CA ARG A 268 -19.99 14.99 -4.66
C ARG A 268 -19.29 14.26 -3.52
N PHE A 269 -18.28 13.46 -3.86
CA PHE A 269 -17.40 12.86 -2.87
C PHE A 269 -16.66 13.95 -2.07
N CYS A 270 -16.65 13.85 -0.76
CA CYS A 270 -16.23 14.96 0.10
C CYS A 270 -14.71 15.11 0.26
N ASP A 271 -13.92 14.04 0.08
CA ASP A 271 -12.47 14.11 0.22
C ASP A 271 -11.77 14.33 -1.12
N ILE A 272 -10.53 14.82 -1.06
CA ILE A 272 -9.65 14.90 -2.24
C ILE A 272 -9.32 13.48 -2.72
N LEU A 273 -9.76 13.15 -3.93
CA LEU A 273 -9.58 11.82 -4.54
C LEU A 273 -8.16 11.61 -5.08
N GLY A 274 -7.32 10.95 -4.29
CA GLY A 274 -6.00 10.51 -4.74
C GLY A 274 -6.02 9.25 -5.63
N ASN A 275 -7.10 8.47 -5.62
CA ASN A 275 -7.31 7.29 -6.46
C ASN A 275 -8.81 6.92 -6.50
N ALA A 276 -9.19 6.03 -7.41
CA ALA A 276 -10.58 5.60 -7.57
C ALA A 276 -11.01 4.47 -6.61
N HIS A 277 -10.10 4.00 -5.75
CA HIS A 277 -10.30 2.84 -4.87
C HIS A 277 -10.83 1.59 -5.62
N ASN A 278 -10.49 1.48 -6.91
CA ASN A 278 -10.83 0.36 -7.78
C ASN A 278 -9.90 0.44 -8.99
N LEU A 279 -9.01 -0.54 -9.15
CA LEU A 279 -7.94 -0.50 -10.14
C LEU A 279 -8.47 -0.33 -11.59
N PRO A 280 -9.46 -1.10 -12.07
CA PRO A 280 -10.04 -0.87 -13.39
C PRO A 280 -10.59 0.56 -13.60
N LEU A 281 -11.35 1.09 -12.64
CA LEU A 281 -11.86 2.46 -12.73
C LEU A 281 -10.74 3.50 -12.70
N HIS A 282 -9.71 3.26 -11.91
CA HIS A 282 -8.56 4.15 -11.82
C HIS A 282 -7.77 4.20 -13.13
N LEU A 283 -7.51 3.04 -13.75
CA LEU A 283 -6.88 2.99 -15.06
C LEU A 283 -7.74 3.70 -16.12
N ALA A 284 -9.06 3.53 -16.06
CA ALA A 284 -9.96 4.15 -17.04
C ALA A 284 -10.02 5.68 -16.91
N VAL A 285 -10.01 6.22 -15.68
CA VAL A 285 -10.06 7.69 -15.49
C VAL A 285 -8.74 8.37 -15.84
N GLU A 286 -7.60 7.73 -15.59
CA GLU A 286 -6.28 8.33 -15.87
C GLU A 286 -5.80 8.10 -17.30
N LEU A 287 -6.00 6.90 -17.86
CA LEU A 287 -5.44 6.49 -19.16
C LEU A 287 -6.50 6.29 -20.26
N GLY A 288 -7.78 6.38 -19.91
CA GLY A 288 -8.90 6.12 -20.80
C GLY A 288 -9.34 4.66 -20.84
N VAL A 289 -10.56 4.45 -21.32
CA VAL A 289 -11.21 3.14 -21.41
C VAL A 289 -10.44 2.15 -22.30
N PRO A 290 -9.92 2.53 -23.49
CA PRO A 290 -9.18 1.58 -24.33
C PRO A 290 -7.94 1.01 -23.65
N ALA A 291 -7.14 1.87 -23.00
CA ALA A 291 -5.95 1.44 -22.26
C ALA A 291 -6.32 0.56 -21.06
N ALA A 292 -7.34 0.95 -20.29
CA ALA A 292 -7.82 0.16 -19.14
C ALA A 292 -8.29 -1.24 -19.55
N VAL A 293 -9.10 -1.34 -20.62
CA VAL A 293 -9.56 -2.63 -21.16
C VAL A 293 -8.40 -3.47 -21.66
N GLY A 294 -7.43 -2.86 -22.35
CA GLY A 294 -6.23 -3.57 -22.82
C GLY A 294 -5.40 -4.15 -21.67
N ILE A 295 -5.13 -3.35 -20.64
CA ILE A 295 -4.33 -3.76 -19.47
C ILE A 295 -5.07 -4.83 -18.66
N VAL A 296 -6.33 -4.57 -18.27
CA VAL A 296 -7.12 -5.52 -17.48
C VAL A 296 -7.38 -6.80 -18.28
N GLY A 297 -7.68 -6.68 -19.58
CA GLY A 297 -7.85 -7.82 -20.48
C GLY A 297 -6.59 -8.67 -20.60
N ALA A 298 -5.41 -8.06 -20.73
CA ALA A 298 -4.13 -8.76 -20.74
C ALA A 298 -3.86 -9.49 -19.41
N MET A 299 -4.16 -8.85 -18.27
CA MET A 299 -4.04 -9.48 -16.95
C MET A 299 -4.96 -10.70 -16.82
N LEU A 300 -6.24 -10.56 -17.20
CA LEU A 300 -7.21 -11.67 -17.17
C LEU A 300 -6.82 -12.80 -18.12
N ALA A 301 -6.34 -12.47 -19.33
CA ALA A 301 -5.85 -13.46 -20.28
C ALA A 301 -4.61 -14.21 -19.74
N LEU A 302 -3.70 -13.51 -19.04
CA LEU A 302 -2.54 -14.12 -18.39
C LEU A 302 -2.97 -15.07 -17.28
N VAL A 303 -3.87 -14.63 -16.39
CA VAL A 303 -4.43 -15.48 -15.32
C VAL A 303 -5.08 -16.73 -15.92
N TRP A 304 -5.87 -16.57 -16.98
CA TRP A 304 -6.50 -17.69 -17.67
C TRP A 304 -5.49 -18.67 -18.26
N ARG A 305 -4.44 -18.17 -18.91
CA ARG A 305 -3.37 -18.98 -19.51
C ARG A 305 -2.55 -19.76 -18.47
N LEU A 306 -2.31 -19.15 -17.31
CA LEU A 306 -1.56 -19.79 -16.21
C LEU A 306 -2.43 -20.72 -15.35
N LYS A 307 -3.73 -20.85 -15.65
CA LYS A 307 -4.67 -21.87 -15.13
C LYS A 307 -4.57 -22.07 -13.60
N PRO A 308 -4.92 -21.06 -12.77
CA PRO A 308 -4.89 -21.17 -11.30
C PRO A 308 -5.74 -22.33 -10.73
N TRP A 309 -6.67 -22.88 -11.51
CA TRP A 309 -7.47 -24.07 -11.16
C TRP A 309 -6.75 -25.41 -11.39
N ARG A 310 -5.60 -25.42 -12.08
CA ARG A 310 -4.76 -26.60 -12.33
C ARG A 310 -3.36 -26.39 -11.78
N ILE A 311 -3.20 -26.60 -10.48
CA ILE A 311 -1.92 -26.43 -9.81
C ILE A 311 -1.01 -27.63 -10.08
N GLU A 312 0.20 -27.34 -10.57
CA GLU A 312 1.24 -28.33 -10.88
C GLU A 312 2.40 -28.33 -9.87
N ARG A 313 2.56 -27.24 -9.10
CA ARG A 313 3.65 -27.06 -8.14
C ARG A 313 3.09 -26.44 -6.87
N SER A 314 3.56 -26.86 -5.70
CA SER A 314 2.98 -26.44 -4.42
C SER A 314 3.09 -24.93 -4.23
N GLU A 315 4.20 -24.30 -4.62
CA GLU A 315 4.42 -22.86 -4.52
C GLU A 315 3.41 -22.02 -5.33
N HIS A 316 2.79 -22.59 -6.37
CA HIS A 316 1.77 -21.87 -7.13
C HIS A 316 0.50 -21.64 -6.31
N THR A 317 0.14 -22.53 -5.36
CA THR A 317 -1.01 -22.29 -4.47
C THR A 317 -0.78 -21.08 -3.56
N LEU A 318 0.46 -20.92 -3.05
CA LEU A 318 0.85 -19.75 -2.26
C LEU A 318 0.75 -18.47 -3.10
N ALA A 319 1.38 -18.47 -4.28
CA ALA A 319 1.42 -17.30 -5.15
C ALA A 319 0.00 -16.89 -5.63
N TRP A 320 -0.81 -17.85 -6.08
CA TRP A 320 -2.19 -17.57 -6.48
C TRP A 320 -3.08 -17.13 -5.33
N GLY A 321 -2.92 -17.72 -4.14
CA GLY A 321 -3.68 -17.32 -2.96
C GLY A 321 -3.39 -15.87 -2.57
N VAL A 322 -2.11 -15.48 -2.54
CA VAL A 322 -1.70 -14.09 -2.25
C VAL A 322 -2.12 -13.12 -3.35
N LEU A 323 -1.93 -13.47 -4.62
CA LEU A 323 -2.39 -12.62 -5.74
C LEU A 323 -3.90 -12.44 -5.77
N ALA A 324 -4.67 -13.45 -5.38
CA ALA A 324 -6.13 -13.34 -5.30
C ALA A 324 -6.55 -12.37 -4.19
N VAL A 325 -5.89 -12.43 -3.03
CA VAL A 325 -6.11 -11.49 -1.91
C VAL A 325 -5.73 -10.05 -2.31
N ILE A 326 -4.54 -9.83 -2.89
CA ILE A 326 -4.10 -8.51 -3.39
C ILE A 326 -5.01 -8.01 -4.52
N GLY A 327 -5.42 -8.91 -5.42
CA GLY A 327 -6.33 -8.61 -6.52
C GLY A 327 -7.68 -8.14 -6.02
N LEU A 328 -8.28 -8.85 -5.05
CA LEU A 328 -9.54 -8.46 -4.41
C LEU A 328 -9.40 -7.09 -3.71
N HIS A 329 -8.33 -6.89 -2.94
CA HIS A 329 -8.06 -5.59 -2.32
C HIS A 329 -7.92 -4.47 -3.37
N SER A 330 -7.32 -4.75 -4.52
CA SER A 330 -7.18 -3.78 -5.64
C SER A 330 -8.50 -3.43 -6.34
N LEU A 331 -9.58 -4.19 -6.10
CA LEU A 331 -10.93 -3.86 -6.58
C LEU A 331 -11.67 -2.91 -5.62
N LEU A 332 -11.19 -2.77 -4.39
CA LEU A 332 -11.85 -2.03 -3.31
C LEU A 332 -11.01 -0.87 -2.76
N GLU A 333 -9.70 -0.90 -2.99
CA GLU A 333 -8.69 0.07 -2.58
C GLU A 333 -7.48 -0.01 -3.55
N TYR A 334 -6.34 0.57 -3.14
CA TYR A 334 -5.15 0.78 -3.95
C TYR A 334 -3.87 0.21 -3.28
N PRO A 335 -3.83 -1.09 -2.89
CA PRO A 335 -2.69 -1.67 -2.19
C PRO A 335 -1.38 -1.59 -3.00
N LEU A 336 -1.47 -1.60 -4.33
CA LEU A 336 -0.32 -1.55 -5.23
C LEU A 336 0.41 -0.19 -5.25
N TRP A 337 -0.05 0.82 -4.51
CA TRP A 337 0.68 2.06 -4.26
C TRP A 337 1.65 1.94 -3.09
N TYR A 338 1.62 0.82 -2.36
CA TYR A 338 2.42 0.59 -1.18
C TYR A 338 3.49 -0.48 -1.46
N GLY A 339 4.73 -0.15 -1.13
CA GLY A 339 5.91 -0.96 -1.43
C GLY A 339 5.82 -2.44 -1.04
N PRO A 340 5.31 -2.80 0.15
CA PRO A 340 5.25 -4.21 0.57
C PRO A 340 4.37 -5.06 -0.36
N PHE A 341 3.24 -4.52 -0.84
CA PHE A 341 2.34 -5.22 -1.77
C PHE A 341 2.90 -5.24 -3.20
N GLN A 342 3.63 -4.20 -3.63
CA GLN A 342 4.35 -4.21 -4.92
C GLN A 342 5.37 -5.35 -4.94
N VAL A 343 6.21 -5.44 -3.91
CA VAL A 343 7.21 -6.50 -3.77
C VAL A 343 6.57 -7.88 -3.65
N ALA A 344 5.48 -8.02 -2.88
CA ALA A 344 4.77 -9.29 -2.76
C ALA A 344 4.18 -9.76 -4.10
N THR A 345 3.59 -8.84 -4.87
CA THR A 345 3.04 -9.13 -6.19
C THR A 345 4.14 -9.59 -7.14
N LEU A 346 5.29 -8.90 -7.14
CA LEU A 346 6.44 -9.28 -7.95
C LEU A 346 6.99 -10.66 -7.55
N LEU A 347 7.16 -10.93 -6.25
CA LEU A 347 7.58 -12.24 -5.77
C LEU A 347 6.61 -13.35 -6.21
N CYS A 348 5.30 -13.11 -6.15
CA CYS A 348 4.30 -14.07 -6.66
C CYS A 348 4.42 -14.27 -8.18
N ALA A 349 4.60 -13.20 -8.95
CA ALA A 349 4.81 -13.30 -10.39
C ALA A 349 6.05 -14.12 -10.74
N LEU A 350 7.15 -13.94 -10.00
CA LEU A 350 8.37 -14.74 -10.16
C LEU A 350 8.14 -16.21 -9.79
N LEU A 351 7.40 -16.50 -8.71
CA LEU A 351 7.05 -17.88 -8.33
C LEU A 351 6.18 -18.60 -9.38
N LEU A 352 5.36 -17.85 -10.13
CA LEU A 352 4.51 -18.38 -11.20
C LEU A 352 5.20 -18.43 -12.56
N TRP A 353 6.36 -17.79 -12.71
CA TRP A 353 7.06 -17.72 -13.98
C TRP A 353 7.65 -19.10 -14.36
N PRO A 354 7.23 -19.74 -15.47
CA PRO A 354 7.59 -21.13 -15.75
C PRO A 354 9.10 -21.40 -15.85
N ALA A 355 9.86 -20.46 -16.41
CA ALA A 355 11.32 -20.57 -16.53
C ALA A 355 12.07 -20.12 -15.27
N TRP A 356 11.38 -19.77 -14.19
CA TRP A 356 12.03 -19.21 -13.00
C TRP A 356 13.03 -20.18 -12.36
N PRO A 357 12.75 -21.50 -12.24
CA PRO A 357 13.72 -22.44 -11.68
C PRO A 357 15.00 -22.60 -12.50
N SER A 358 14.98 -22.32 -13.80
CA SER A 358 16.17 -22.37 -14.66
C SER A 358 16.93 -21.04 -14.64
N VAL A 359 16.20 -19.91 -14.62
CA VAL A 359 16.77 -18.56 -14.51
C VAL A 359 17.40 -18.33 -13.13
N SER A 360 16.74 -18.75 -12.04
CA SER A 360 17.25 -18.59 -10.67
C SER A 360 18.50 -19.41 -10.40
N ARG A 361 18.69 -20.54 -11.09
CA ARG A 361 19.93 -21.33 -11.06
C ARG A 361 21.10 -20.66 -11.77
N ARG A 362 20.82 -19.74 -12.71
CA ARG A 362 21.80 -18.89 -13.38
C ARG A 362 21.69 -17.47 -12.84
N TRP A 363 21.66 -17.34 -11.52
CA TRP A 363 21.66 -16.05 -10.86
C TRP A 363 22.79 -15.19 -11.43
N SER A 364 22.42 -14.26 -12.32
CA SER A 364 23.39 -13.64 -13.19
C SER A 364 23.94 -12.39 -12.52
N GLN A 365 25.19 -12.06 -12.82
CA GLN A 365 25.75 -10.75 -12.47
C GLN A 365 24.82 -9.63 -12.95
N GLY A 366 24.08 -9.82 -14.06
CA GLY A 366 23.09 -8.86 -14.54
C GLY A 366 21.97 -8.55 -13.54
N VAL A 367 21.41 -9.55 -12.86
CA VAL A 367 20.39 -9.33 -11.81
C VAL A 367 20.98 -8.57 -10.63
N GLN A 368 22.21 -8.89 -10.24
CA GLN A 368 22.93 -8.18 -9.18
C GLN A 368 23.22 -6.72 -9.57
N TRP A 369 23.64 -6.45 -10.81
CA TRP A 369 23.87 -5.10 -11.31
C TRP A 369 22.59 -4.27 -11.39
N ILE A 370 21.48 -4.87 -11.82
CA ILE A 370 20.15 -4.23 -11.79
C ILE A 370 19.76 -3.92 -10.34
N GLY A 371 19.93 -4.89 -9.43
CA GLY A 371 19.68 -4.71 -8.00
C GLY A 371 20.53 -3.60 -7.39
N LEU A 372 21.82 -3.54 -7.73
CA LEU A 372 22.73 -2.49 -7.27
C LEU A 372 22.32 -1.12 -7.80
N GLY A 373 22.05 -1.01 -9.11
CA GLY A 373 21.62 0.24 -9.74
C GLY A 373 20.32 0.76 -9.14
N ALA A 374 19.34 -0.12 -8.95
CA ALA A 374 18.06 0.23 -8.31
C ALA A 374 18.24 0.62 -6.83
N LEU A 375 19.14 -0.03 -6.10
CA LEU A 375 19.47 0.35 -4.71
C LEU A 375 20.11 1.73 -4.65
N VAL A 376 21.08 2.02 -5.52
CA VAL A 376 21.73 3.33 -5.60
C VAL A 376 20.71 4.41 -5.95
N LEU A 377 19.84 4.18 -6.93
CA LEU A 377 18.76 5.10 -7.26
C LEU A 377 17.82 5.32 -6.06
N GLY A 378 17.42 4.25 -5.37
CA GLY A 378 16.60 4.34 -4.16
C GLY A 378 17.26 5.18 -3.05
N LEU A 379 18.58 5.05 -2.87
CA LEU A 379 19.34 5.87 -1.91
C LEU A 379 19.40 7.35 -2.34
N LEU A 380 19.54 7.63 -3.64
CA LEU A 380 19.48 9.00 -4.16
C LEU A 380 18.11 9.65 -3.92
N VAL A 381 17.02 8.91 -4.20
CA VAL A 381 15.65 9.36 -3.91
C VAL A 381 15.46 9.56 -2.40
N ALA A 382 15.96 8.65 -1.56
CA ALA A 382 15.89 8.78 -0.11
C ALA A 382 16.62 10.03 0.39
N ALA A 383 17.83 10.28 -0.10
CA ALA A 383 18.62 11.46 0.24
C ALA A 383 17.91 12.76 -0.19
N ASP A 384 17.32 12.76 -1.38
CA ASP A 384 16.56 13.91 -1.89
C ASP A 384 15.29 14.16 -1.07
N TYR A 385 14.57 13.11 -0.68
CA TYR A 385 13.41 13.22 0.21
C TYR A 385 13.80 13.78 1.58
N TRP A 386 14.90 13.30 2.16
CA TRP A 386 15.44 13.78 3.43
C TRP A 386 15.88 15.25 3.37
N ARG A 387 16.40 15.71 2.23
CA ARG A 387 16.71 17.11 1.97
C ARG A 387 15.43 17.94 1.84
N MET A 388 14.51 17.54 0.97
CA MET A 388 13.29 18.29 0.69
C MET A 388 12.43 18.50 1.94
N ARG A 389 12.26 17.47 2.78
CA ARG A 389 11.32 17.56 3.89
C ARG A 389 11.70 18.57 4.97
N GLN A 390 12.93 19.10 4.98
CA GLN A 390 13.40 19.98 6.04
C GLN A 390 12.56 21.25 6.20
N ILE A 391 12.00 21.77 5.09
CA ILE A 391 11.08 22.93 5.10
C ILE A 391 9.74 22.62 5.77
N TYR A 392 9.36 21.35 5.86
CA TYR A 392 8.14 20.90 6.53
C TYR A 392 8.33 20.57 8.01
N LEU A 393 9.57 20.56 8.49
CA LEU A 393 9.91 20.20 9.86
C LEU A 393 10.03 21.43 10.77
N PRO A 394 9.62 21.33 12.04
CA PRO A 394 10.01 22.27 13.08
C PRO A 394 11.53 22.32 13.24
N ALA A 395 12.09 23.48 13.62
CA ALA A 395 13.55 23.66 13.71
C ALA A 395 14.26 22.64 14.61
N ALA A 396 13.60 22.17 15.68
CA ALA A 396 14.15 21.16 16.58
C ALA A 396 14.34 19.78 15.93
N GLU A 397 13.52 19.43 14.93
CA GLU A 397 13.55 18.14 14.24
C GLU A 397 14.41 18.16 12.96
N ARG A 398 14.86 19.34 12.54
CA ARG A 398 15.69 19.50 11.35
C ARG A 398 17.09 18.93 11.56
N PHE A 399 17.66 18.44 10.46
CA PHE A 399 19.05 18.02 10.41
C PHE A 399 19.96 19.21 10.76
N PRO A 400 21.02 19.03 11.57
CA PRO A 400 21.82 20.15 12.06
C PRO A 400 22.35 21.09 10.98
N LEU A 401 22.74 20.54 9.82
CA LEU A 401 23.25 21.30 8.67
C LEU A 401 22.23 22.29 8.09
N TRP A 402 20.93 21.98 8.16
CA TRP A 402 19.85 22.72 7.49
C TRP A 402 18.86 23.34 8.49
N ARG A 403 19.26 23.42 9.77
CA ARG A 403 18.39 23.88 10.85
C ARG A 403 17.96 25.34 10.66
N VAL A 404 18.94 26.18 10.30
CA VAL A 404 18.77 27.64 10.15
C VAL A 404 18.14 27.98 8.81
N ASP A 405 18.68 27.44 7.71
CA ASP A 405 18.20 27.70 6.35
C ASP A 405 17.82 26.39 5.62
N PRO A 406 16.59 25.87 5.87
CA PRO A 406 16.13 24.65 5.19
C PRO A 406 15.77 24.87 3.72
N TRP A 407 15.55 26.13 3.30
CA TRP A 407 15.10 26.47 1.96
C TRP A 407 16.24 26.39 0.95
N ASP A 408 17.44 26.84 1.31
CA ASP A 408 18.65 26.72 0.49
C ASP A 408 18.95 25.25 0.15
N ALA A 409 18.79 24.35 1.11
CA ALA A 409 18.92 22.92 0.85
C ALA A 409 17.79 22.40 -0.05
N SER A 410 16.54 22.71 0.27
CA SER A 410 15.38 22.08 -0.36
C SER A 410 15.14 22.51 -1.81
N ARG A 411 15.62 23.70 -2.22
CA ARG A 411 15.49 24.17 -3.62
C ARG A 411 16.25 23.28 -4.63
N HIS A 412 17.21 22.48 -4.15
CA HIS A 412 17.99 21.55 -4.97
C HIS A 412 17.36 20.16 -5.05
N THR A 413 16.05 20.04 -4.79
CA THR A 413 15.33 18.77 -4.96
C THR A 413 15.19 18.41 -6.44
N VAL A 414 15.26 17.11 -6.74
CA VAL A 414 15.11 16.57 -8.11
C VAL A 414 13.84 15.75 -8.22
N PHE A 415 13.52 14.92 -7.23
CA PHE A 415 12.39 14.00 -7.27
C PHE A 415 11.13 14.55 -6.60
N PHE A 416 11.27 15.61 -5.78
CA PHE A 416 10.18 16.14 -4.95
C PHE A 416 9.89 17.63 -5.24
N GLU A 417 10.13 18.08 -6.47
CA GLU A 417 9.85 19.45 -6.90
C GLU A 417 8.40 19.90 -6.62
N PRO A 418 7.34 19.11 -6.89
CA PRO A 418 5.98 19.52 -6.56
C PRO A 418 5.76 19.76 -5.07
N ALA A 419 6.41 18.99 -4.19
CA ALA A 419 6.36 19.23 -2.75
C ALA A 419 7.07 20.55 -2.40
N TYR A 420 8.26 20.79 -2.96
CA TYR A 420 8.96 22.06 -2.77
C TYR A 420 8.11 23.26 -3.23
N ARG A 421 7.54 23.23 -4.44
CA ARG A 421 6.68 24.31 -4.97
C ARG A 421 5.42 24.50 -4.12
N PHE A 422 4.81 23.42 -3.65
CA PHE A 422 3.67 23.48 -2.75
C PHE A 422 4.02 24.21 -1.44
N ALA A 423 5.16 23.87 -0.81
CA ALA A 423 5.63 24.57 0.38
C ALA A 423 5.90 26.05 0.09
N GLN A 424 6.64 26.34 -0.99
CA GLN A 424 7.00 27.69 -1.38
C GLN A 424 5.74 28.56 -1.56
N LEU A 425 4.78 28.08 -2.36
CA LEU A 425 3.53 28.76 -2.63
C LEU A 425 2.72 29.00 -1.35
N THR A 426 2.55 27.97 -0.51
CA THR A 426 1.72 28.06 0.71
C THR A 426 2.32 28.91 1.82
N THR A 427 3.62 29.22 1.75
CA THR A 427 4.29 30.17 2.65
C THR A 427 4.47 31.56 2.07
N THR A 428 4.17 31.77 0.78
CA THR A 428 4.32 33.06 0.12
C THR A 428 3.06 33.91 0.30
N GLN A 429 3.20 35.13 0.83
CA GLN A 429 2.09 36.08 0.88
C GLN A 429 1.81 36.64 -0.52
N VAL A 430 0.53 36.69 -0.89
CA VAL A 430 0.10 37.21 -2.20
C VAL A 430 0.14 38.74 -2.19
N SER A 431 0.72 39.33 -3.24
CA SER A 431 0.88 40.77 -3.42
C SER A 431 0.81 41.13 -4.91
N ALA A 432 0.61 42.40 -5.24
CA ALA A 432 0.60 42.84 -6.64
C ALA A 432 1.93 42.53 -7.38
N GLY A 433 3.06 42.57 -6.67
CA GLY A 433 4.39 42.35 -7.25
C GLY A 433 4.70 40.88 -7.59
N ASN A 434 4.01 39.92 -6.97
CA ASN A 434 4.22 38.49 -7.23
C ASN A 434 2.98 37.77 -7.78
N ALA A 435 1.88 38.49 -8.06
CA ALA A 435 0.60 37.91 -8.44
C ALA A 435 0.69 37.00 -9.68
N VAL A 436 1.50 37.35 -10.69
CA VAL A 436 1.69 36.51 -11.90
C VAL A 436 2.29 35.15 -11.51
N TRP A 437 3.40 35.16 -10.77
CA TRP A 437 4.06 33.92 -10.33
C TRP A 437 3.15 33.07 -9.42
N VAL A 438 2.43 33.71 -8.50
CA VAL A 438 1.47 33.02 -7.62
C VAL A 438 0.36 32.38 -8.44
N LEU A 439 -0.20 33.09 -9.42
CA LEU A 439 -1.27 32.55 -10.26
C LEU A 439 -0.79 31.34 -11.05
N ASP A 440 0.32 31.47 -11.78
CA ASP A 440 0.86 30.39 -12.62
C ASP A 440 1.21 29.17 -11.77
N THR A 441 1.93 29.37 -10.66
CA THR A 441 2.33 28.29 -9.75
C THR A 441 1.14 27.64 -9.06
N SER A 442 0.14 28.43 -8.65
CA SER A 442 -1.05 27.89 -7.98
C SER A 442 -1.94 27.09 -8.93
N LEU A 443 -2.06 27.50 -10.19
CA LEU A 443 -2.75 26.73 -11.22
C LEU A 443 -2.06 25.37 -11.45
N GLU A 444 -0.73 25.34 -11.55
CA GLU A 444 0.03 24.07 -11.61
C GLU A 444 -0.18 23.21 -10.35
N MET A 445 -0.18 23.82 -9.17
CA MET A 445 -0.33 23.10 -7.90
C MET A 445 -1.74 22.52 -7.68
N LEU A 446 -2.76 22.97 -8.41
CA LEU A 446 -4.08 22.30 -8.42
C LEU A 446 -3.98 20.85 -8.93
N HIS A 447 -3.02 20.55 -9.81
CA HIS A 447 -2.75 19.20 -10.30
C HIS A 447 -2.11 18.30 -9.24
N TYR A 448 -1.28 18.88 -8.37
CA TYR A 448 -0.60 18.15 -7.30
C TYR A 448 -1.47 17.96 -6.05
N SER A 449 -2.06 19.05 -5.54
CA SER A 449 -2.96 19.04 -4.39
C SER A 449 -3.95 20.22 -4.44
N PRO A 450 -5.19 20.02 -4.92
CA PRO A 450 -6.21 21.07 -5.02
C PRO A 450 -6.88 21.36 -3.66
N GLU A 451 -6.08 21.70 -2.66
CA GLU A 451 -6.55 22.04 -1.31
C GLU A 451 -7.05 23.50 -1.26
N PRO A 452 -7.94 23.84 -0.30
CA PRO A 452 -8.51 25.19 -0.19
C PRO A 452 -7.48 26.32 -0.22
N ARG A 453 -6.31 26.13 0.40
CA ARG A 453 -5.23 27.13 0.41
C ARG A 453 -4.66 27.42 -0.98
N ILE A 454 -4.53 26.40 -1.82
CA ILE A 454 -4.06 26.54 -3.20
C ILE A 454 -5.12 27.23 -4.04
N VAL A 455 -6.38 26.83 -3.89
CA VAL A 455 -7.52 27.46 -4.57
C VAL A 455 -7.64 28.93 -4.20
N GLN A 456 -7.44 29.26 -2.93
CA GLN A 456 -7.45 30.65 -2.45
C GLN A 456 -6.32 31.47 -3.06
N ALA A 457 -5.12 30.89 -3.19
CA ALA A 457 -4.00 31.55 -3.87
C ALA A 457 -4.31 31.85 -5.35
N VAL A 458 -4.98 30.94 -6.06
CA VAL A 458 -5.48 31.19 -7.43
C VAL A 458 -6.45 32.38 -7.44
N ILE A 459 -7.44 32.37 -6.55
CA ILE A 459 -8.48 33.40 -6.49
C ILE A 459 -7.89 34.78 -6.17
N ASP A 460 -6.98 34.88 -5.20
CA ASP A 460 -6.44 36.16 -4.76
C ASP A 460 -5.45 36.73 -5.77
N SER A 461 -4.58 35.90 -6.35
CA SER A 461 -3.67 36.33 -7.41
C SER A 461 -4.42 36.71 -8.70
N ALA A 462 -5.44 35.95 -9.11
CA ALA A 462 -6.30 36.28 -10.24
C ALA A 462 -7.02 37.61 -10.05
N ARG A 463 -7.50 37.90 -8.82
CA ARG A 463 -8.16 39.18 -8.49
C ARG A 463 -7.21 40.37 -8.65
N LEU A 464 -5.97 40.25 -8.18
CA LEU A 464 -4.96 41.30 -8.34
C LEU A 464 -4.58 41.55 -9.80
N LEU A 465 -4.74 40.54 -10.66
CA LEU A 465 -4.46 40.61 -12.09
C LEU A 465 -5.69 40.96 -12.95
N GLY A 466 -6.86 41.21 -12.35
CA GLY A 466 -8.10 41.51 -13.08
C GLY A 466 -8.64 40.34 -13.91
N ARG A 467 -8.34 39.09 -13.51
CA ARG A 467 -8.80 37.86 -14.18
C ARG A 467 -10.12 37.38 -13.57
N ASP A 468 -11.18 38.15 -13.79
CA ASP A 468 -12.49 37.93 -13.18
C ASP A 468 -13.12 36.59 -13.57
N ASP A 469 -12.79 36.06 -14.76
CA ASP A 469 -13.16 34.74 -15.24
C ASP A 469 -12.65 33.62 -14.32
N LEU A 470 -11.35 33.67 -13.99
CA LEU A 470 -10.71 32.69 -13.10
C LEU A 470 -11.22 32.83 -11.66
N VAL A 471 -11.42 34.07 -11.20
CA VAL A 471 -11.99 34.33 -9.86
C VAL A 471 -13.38 33.72 -9.74
N ALA A 472 -14.26 33.96 -10.73
CA ALA A 472 -15.62 33.42 -10.73
C ALA A 472 -15.62 31.89 -10.75
N LEU A 473 -14.82 31.29 -11.64
CA LEU A 473 -14.71 29.83 -11.76
C LEU A 473 -14.24 29.19 -10.45
N HIS A 474 -13.11 29.65 -9.89
CA HIS A 474 -12.51 28.99 -8.74
C HIS A 474 -13.25 29.28 -7.42
N ARG A 475 -13.95 30.42 -7.29
CA ARG A 475 -14.89 30.63 -6.18
C ARG A 475 -16.02 29.62 -6.21
N GLN A 476 -16.61 29.38 -7.40
CA GLN A 476 -17.66 28.39 -7.55
C GLN A 476 -17.15 26.99 -7.19
N ARG A 477 -15.95 26.62 -7.66
CA ARG A 477 -15.35 25.30 -7.37
C ARG A 477 -14.97 25.14 -5.91
N LEU A 478 -14.43 26.18 -5.26
CA LEU A 478 -14.15 26.17 -3.82
C LEU A 478 -15.43 25.93 -3.01
N GLN A 479 -16.52 26.61 -3.34
CA GLN A 479 -17.81 26.44 -2.67
C GLN A 479 -18.39 25.03 -2.85
N GLN A 480 -18.22 24.43 -4.04
CA GLN A 480 -18.71 23.09 -4.36
C GLN A 480 -17.86 21.98 -3.74
N ALA A 481 -16.53 22.13 -3.76
CA ALA A 481 -15.61 21.12 -3.26
C ALA A 481 -15.38 21.22 -1.74
N PHE A 482 -15.44 22.43 -1.17
CA PHE A 482 -15.11 22.71 0.23
C PHE A 482 -16.14 23.67 0.86
N PRO A 483 -17.42 23.27 0.98
CA PRO A 483 -18.51 24.16 1.39
C PRO A 483 -18.32 24.75 2.80
N SER A 484 -17.73 23.99 3.73
CA SER A 484 -17.46 24.45 5.10
C SER A 484 -16.40 25.57 5.13
N THR A 485 -15.33 25.44 4.35
CA THR A 485 -14.27 26.45 4.26
C THR A 485 -14.77 27.71 3.54
N ALA A 486 -15.58 27.55 2.49
CA ALA A 486 -16.12 28.67 1.74
C ALA A 486 -17.12 29.51 2.54
N SER A 487 -17.77 28.93 3.56
CA SER A 487 -18.71 29.63 4.44
C SER A 487 -18.07 30.42 5.59
N SER A 488 -16.76 30.27 5.83
CA SER A 488 -16.05 31.07 6.85
C SER A 488 -15.70 32.44 6.27
N PRO A 489 -16.21 33.56 6.83
CA PRO A 489 -15.74 34.88 6.44
C PRO A 489 -14.27 35.00 6.86
N HIS A 490 -13.40 35.23 5.87
CA HIS A 490 -12.01 35.62 6.08
C HIS A 490 -11.89 37.11 6.41
#